data_AF-A0A0D6ETF2-F1
#
_entry.id   AF-A0A0D6ETF2-F1
#
_cell.length_a   1.000
_cell.length_b   1.000
_cell.length_c   1.000
_cell.angle_alpha   90.00
_cell.angle_beta   90.00
_cell.angle_gamma   90.00
#
_symmetry.space_group_name_H-M   'P 1'
#
loop_
_entity.id
_entity.type
_entity.pdbx_description
1 polymer ?
#
loop_
_entity_poly.entity_id
_entity_poly.type
_entity_poly.pdbx_seq_one_letter_code
_entity_poly.pdbx_strand_id
1 'polypeptide(L)'
;MVRLSTAPLRALRTRAAPQQAPRFVVPALARSFRISAAPLDKAAPTAQPKTPPVAGAPAGNVDLMTGEVVRNADIDPSRLEIELTQSPKTIPPSSQLTFGRTFTDHMLTIPWNSTTGWGAPKIQPYAPLQLDPSATVLHYAPTLFEGMKAYKSKDGVARLFRPDKNMERMTTSAARLAFPDFTGEHLTTLIKKLVEVDSKWIPTDPGTSLCAFPFPHPD
;
A
#
# COMPACT_ATOMS: atom_id res chain seq x y z
N MET A 1 5.85 2.82 -9.01
CA MET A 1 5.46 4.23 -8.76
C MET A 1 4.53 4.30 -7.57
N VAL A 2 4.52 5.35 -6.73
CA VAL A 2 3.55 5.51 -5.65
C VAL A 2 3.03 6.94 -5.64
N ARG A 3 1.70 7.12 -5.72
CA ARG A 3 1.02 8.41 -5.74
C ARG A 3 0.27 8.63 -4.43
N LEU A 4 0.48 9.77 -3.77
CA LEU A 4 -0.24 10.10 -2.55
C LEU A 4 -1.40 11.08 -2.84
N SER A 5 -2.59 10.82 -2.29
CA SER A 5 -3.76 11.72 -2.38
C SER A 5 -4.52 11.79 -1.07
N THR A 6 -4.89 12.98 -0.65
CA THR A 6 -5.61 13.24 0.62
C THR A 6 -7.12 13.13 0.45
N ALA A 7 -7.83 12.54 1.43
CA ALA A 7 -9.29 12.50 1.43
C ALA A 7 -9.91 12.36 2.84
N PRO A 8 -11.12 12.92 3.07
CA PRO A 8 -11.92 12.62 4.24
C PRO A 8 -12.57 11.24 4.13
N LEU A 9 -12.68 10.54 5.25
CA LEU A 9 -13.54 9.38 5.44
C LEU A 9 -14.98 9.86 5.31
N ARG A 10 -15.64 9.43 4.25
CA ARG A 10 -17.08 9.55 4.15
C ARG A 10 -17.69 8.67 5.24
N ALA A 11 -18.21 9.27 6.30
CA ALA A 11 -19.06 8.58 7.26
C ALA A 11 -20.20 7.92 6.47
N LEU A 12 -20.35 6.60 6.65
CA LEU A 12 -21.54 5.87 6.22
C LEU A 12 -22.76 6.63 6.74
N ARG A 13 -23.49 7.29 5.85
CA ARG A 13 -24.76 7.94 6.18
C ARG A 13 -25.71 6.85 6.67
N THR A 14 -25.93 6.78 7.98
CA THR A 14 -27.08 6.12 8.58
C THR A 14 -28.34 6.78 8.02
N ARG A 15 -29.03 6.06 7.14
CA ARG A 15 -30.35 6.44 6.66
C ARG A 15 -31.34 6.14 7.80
N ALA A 16 -32.04 7.17 8.26
CA ALA A 16 -33.11 7.07 9.23
C ALA A 16 -34.20 6.09 8.73
N ALA A 17 -34.69 5.25 9.64
CA ALA A 17 -35.79 4.32 9.44
C ALA A 17 -37.16 5.03 9.39
N PRO A 18 -38.21 4.35 8.89
CA PRO A 18 -39.44 4.32 9.65
C PRO A 18 -40.03 2.91 9.87
N GLN A 19 -40.60 2.78 11.08
CA GLN A 19 -41.76 1.99 11.52
C GLN A 19 -41.80 0.44 11.46
N GLN A 20 -41.81 -0.10 12.69
CA GLN A 20 -42.64 -1.17 13.28
C GLN A 20 -42.52 -2.63 12.79
N ALA A 21 -41.99 -3.46 13.71
CA ALA A 21 -42.26 -4.91 13.80
C ALA A 21 -42.17 -5.35 15.28
N PRO A 22 -42.83 -6.46 15.69
CA PRO A 22 -43.37 -6.64 17.04
C PRO A 22 -42.36 -7.10 18.09
N ARG A 23 -42.68 -6.79 19.34
CA ARG A 23 -41.94 -7.16 20.56
C ARG A 23 -41.92 -8.68 20.74
N PHE A 24 -40.72 -9.25 20.85
CA PHE A 24 -40.49 -10.56 21.47
C PHE A 24 -39.69 -10.37 22.75
N VAL A 25 -40.26 -10.86 23.86
CA VAL A 25 -39.65 -10.92 25.19
C VAL A 25 -38.85 -12.22 25.27
N VAL A 26 -37.58 -12.14 25.71
CA VAL A 26 -36.78 -13.33 26.09
C VAL A 26 -36.16 -13.05 27.47
N PRO A 27 -36.28 -13.96 28.44
CA PRO A 27 -35.93 -13.69 29.84
C PRO A 27 -34.41 -13.72 30.08
N ALA A 28 -33.98 -12.89 31.03
CA ALA A 28 -32.61 -12.81 31.51
C ALA A 28 -32.24 -14.05 32.35
N LEU A 29 -31.15 -14.72 31.99
CA LEU A 29 -30.49 -15.72 32.84
C LEU A 29 -29.09 -15.22 33.18
N ALA A 30 -28.94 -14.70 34.40
CA ALA A 30 -27.65 -14.33 34.97
C ALA A 30 -26.88 -15.61 35.32
N ARG A 31 -25.65 -15.74 34.82
CA ARG A 31 -24.65 -16.67 35.36
C ARG A 31 -23.33 -15.94 35.54
N SER A 32 -23.02 -15.67 36.80
CA SER A 32 -21.71 -15.21 37.27
C SER A 32 -20.64 -16.26 36.98
N PHE A 33 -19.49 -15.84 36.47
CA PHE A 33 -18.27 -16.66 36.42
C PHE A 33 -17.16 -15.98 37.22
N ARG A 34 -16.61 -16.73 38.19
CA ARG A 34 -15.41 -16.39 38.96
C ARG A 34 -14.16 -16.70 38.12
N ILE A 35 -13.17 -15.82 38.23
CA ILE A 35 -11.81 -16.05 37.71
C ILE A 35 -11.02 -16.81 38.78
N SER A 36 -10.43 -17.96 38.41
CA SER A 36 -9.44 -18.68 39.20
C SER A 36 -8.11 -18.65 38.45
N ALA A 37 -7.03 -18.36 39.17
CA ALA A 37 -5.66 -18.31 38.68
C ALA A 37 -4.92 -19.62 39.01
N ALA A 38 -4.25 -20.20 38.03
CA ALA A 38 -3.23 -21.25 38.19
C ALA A 38 -2.22 -21.20 37.02
N PRO A 39 -0.97 -21.67 37.19
CA PRO A 39 0.22 -21.12 36.54
C PRO A 39 0.71 -21.86 35.27
N LEU A 40 1.67 -21.22 34.58
CA LEU A 40 2.42 -21.68 33.41
C LEU A 40 3.07 -23.07 33.59
N ASP A 41 2.97 -23.96 32.60
CA ASP A 41 4.12 -24.34 31.74
C ASP A 41 3.79 -25.45 30.71
N LYS A 42 4.41 -25.29 29.53
CA LYS A 42 4.75 -26.25 28.45
C LYS A 42 4.31 -25.80 27.06
N ALA A 43 5.30 -25.29 26.33
CA ALA A 43 5.23 -25.00 24.90
C ALA A 43 4.90 -26.28 24.10
N ALA A 44 3.86 -26.21 23.29
CA ALA A 44 3.56 -27.17 22.24
C ALA A 44 4.14 -26.63 20.90
N PRO A 45 4.73 -27.48 20.04
CA PRO A 45 5.33 -27.02 18.80
C PRO A 45 4.25 -26.57 17.81
N THR A 46 4.36 -25.33 17.35
CA THR A 46 3.46 -24.74 16.35
C THR A 46 3.65 -25.46 15.01
N ALA A 47 2.63 -26.18 14.56
CA ALA A 47 2.59 -26.76 13.23
C ALA A 47 2.51 -25.63 12.18
N GLN A 48 3.50 -25.57 11.29
CA GLN A 48 3.45 -24.71 10.10
C GLN A 48 2.37 -25.23 9.14
N PRO A 49 1.54 -24.36 8.54
CA PRO A 49 0.66 -24.78 7.45
C PRO A 49 1.50 -25.15 6.23
N LYS A 50 1.48 -26.44 5.87
CA LYS A 50 2.08 -26.95 4.62
C LYS A 50 1.21 -26.54 3.44
N THR A 51 1.57 -25.46 2.77
CA THR A 51 1.13 -25.23 1.38
C THR A 51 1.91 -26.18 0.47
N PRO A 52 1.25 -26.87 -0.49
CA PRO A 52 1.97 -27.67 -1.48
C PRO A 52 2.80 -26.74 -2.39
N PRO A 53 4.00 -27.16 -2.82
CA PRO A 53 4.81 -26.35 -3.72
C PRO A 53 4.13 -26.30 -5.09
N VAL A 54 3.88 -25.09 -5.58
CA VAL A 54 3.52 -24.87 -6.98
C VAL A 54 4.75 -25.24 -7.80
N ALA A 55 4.65 -26.33 -8.56
CA ALA A 55 5.72 -26.79 -9.43
C ALA A 55 5.97 -25.79 -10.57
N GLY A 56 7.22 -25.33 -10.72
CA GLY A 56 7.72 -24.80 -11.98
C GLY A 56 8.04 -23.30 -12.09
N ALA A 57 8.36 -22.59 -11.02
CA ALA A 57 9.06 -21.30 -11.18
C ALA A 57 10.55 -21.57 -11.45
N PRO A 58 11.14 -21.12 -12.58
CA PRO A 58 12.57 -21.24 -12.76
C PRO A 58 13.28 -20.43 -11.68
N ALA A 59 14.08 -21.11 -10.87
CA ALA A 59 15.02 -20.47 -9.96
C ALA A 59 16.15 -19.85 -10.81
N GLY A 60 15.96 -18.61 -11.24
CA GLY A 60 16.93 -17.89 -12.04
C GLY A 60 16.43 -16.48 -12.31
N ASN A 61 17.36 -15.53 -12.31
CA ASN A 61 17.10 -14.15 -12.70
C ASN A 61 16.79 -14.09 -14.21
N VAL A 62 15.65 -14.60 -14.67
CA VAL A 62 15.28 -14.59 -16.09
C VAL A 62 13.91 -13.95 -16.21
N ASP A 63 13.82 -12.90 -17.03
CA ASP A 63 12.57 -12.23 -17.31
C ASP A 63 11.65 -13.16 -18.11
N LEU A 64 10.42 -13.35 -17.64
CA LEU A 64 9.47 -14.31 -18.20
C LEU A 64 8.97 -13.92 -19.60
N MET A 65 9.07 -12.64 -19.96
CA MET A 65 8.53 -12.11 -21.21
C MET A 65 9.60 -12.06 -22.32
N THR A 66 10.85 -11.81 -21.95
CA THR A 66 11.97 -11.61 -22.89
C THR A 66 13.00 -12.74 -22.87
N GLY A 67 13.04 -13.55 -21.80
CA GLY A 67 14.06 -14.58 -21.60
C GLY A 67 15.45 -14.03 -21.24
N GLU A 68 15.57 -12.73 -20.95
CA GLU A 68 16.83 -12.08 -20.60
C GLU A 68 17.23 -12.33 -19.14
N VAL A 69 18.55 -12.40 -18.89
CA VAL A 69 19.07 -12.53 -17.53
C VAL A 69 19.01 -11.17 -16.80
N VAL A 70 18.23 -11.08 -15.74
CA VAL A 70 18.01 -9.89 -14.93
C VAL A 70 19.18 -9.68 -13.94
N ARG A 71 19.87 -8.55 -14.02
CA ARG A 71 21.03 -8.29 -13.13
C ARG A 71 20.63 -7.89 -11.71
N ASN A 72 19.65 -7.01 -11.54
CA ASN A 72 19.10 -6.63 -10.24
C ASN A 72 17.70 -7.21 -10.06
N ALA A 73 17.62 -8.36 -9.39
CA ALA A 73 16.36 -9.08 -9.24
C ALA A 73 15.36 -8.39 -8.29
N ASP A 74 15.80 -7.50 -7.40
CA ASP A 74 14.94 -6.87 -6.40
C ASP A 74 15.21 -5.36 -6.23
N ILE A 75 14.22 -4.66 -5.67
CA ILE A 75 14.28 -3.25 -5.27
C ILE A 75 15.27 -3.09 -4.11
N ASP A 76 16.17 -2.12 -4.21
CA ASP A 76 17.13 -1.80 -3.15
C ASP A 76 16.80 -0.43 -2.52
N PRO A 77 16.26 -0.39 -1.29
CA PRO A 77 15.95 0.86 -0.60
C PRO A 77 17.17 1.72 -0.23
N SER A 78 18.37 1.14 -0.16
CA SER A 78 19.60 1.87 0.20
C SER A 78 20.07 2.82 -0.90
N ARG A 79 19.65 2.56 -2.15
CA ARG A 79 19.93 3.37 -3.34
C ARG A 79 18.91 4.49 -3.57
N LEU A 80 18.07 4.79 -2.57
CA LEU A 80 17.05 5.82 -2.67
C LEU A 80 17.68 7.22 -2.86
N GLU A 81 17.33 7.85 -3.97
CA GLU A 81 17.63 9.25 -4.25
C GLU A 81 16.41 10.12 -3.87
N ILE A 82 16.65 11.26 -3.21
CA ILE A 82 15.58 12.18 -2.80
C ILE A 82 15.87 13.56 -3.37
N GLU A 83 14.95 14.05 -4.19
CA GLU A 83 14.90 15.41 -4.71
C GLU A 83 13.65 16.11 -4.17
N LEU A 84 13.86 17.13 -3.33
CA LEU A 84 12.77 17.89 -2.73
C LEU A 84 12.31 19.02 -3.66
N THR A 85 11.00 19.27 -3.69
CA THR A 85 10.44 20.40 -4.46
C THR A 85 10.95 21.74 -3.93
N GLN A 86 11.27 22.65 -4.86
CA GLN A 86 11.60 24.05 -4.55
C GLN A 86 10.34 24.94 -4.49
N SER A 87 9.20 24.43 -4.96
CA SER A 87 7.93 25.16 -5.04
C SER A 87 6.81 24.34 -4.40
N PRO A 88 6.74 24.28 -3.05
CA PRO A 88 5.71 23.52 -2.34
C PRO A 88 4.30 24.06 -2.61
N LYS A 89 3.33 23.18 -2.79
CA LYS A 89 1.92 23.59 -2.96
C LYS A 89 1.31 24.00 -1.62
N THR A 90 0.32 24.88 -1.69
CA THR A 90 -0.53 25.21 -0.53
C THR A 90 -1.43 24.04 -0.19
N ILE A 91 -1.41 23.59 1.06
CA ILE A 91 -2.26 22.50 1.54
C ILE A 91 -3.68 23.04 1.73
N PRO A 92 -4.69 22.50 1.01
CA PRO A 92 -6.07 22.95 1.17
C PRO A 92 -6.64 22.53 2.53
N PRO A 93 -7.64 23.26 3.06
CA PRO A 93 -8.29 22.89 4.31
C PRO A 93 -9.02 21.54 4.16
N SER A 94 -9.06 20.76 5.24
CA SER A 94 -9.63 19.41 5.24
C SER A 94 -11.08 19.33 4.76
N SER A 95 -11.86 20.39 4.98
CA SER A 95 -13.26 20.49 4.55
C SER A 95 -13.45 20.55 3.02
N GLN A 96 -12.40 20.93 2.28
CA GLN A 96 -12.42 21.04 0.81
C GLN A 96 -11.76 19.83 0.13
N LEU A 97 -11.25 18.87 0.90
CA LEU A 97 -10.57 17.70 0.35
C LEU A 97 -11.55 16.78 -0.38
N THR A 98 -11.35 16.65 -1.69
CA THR A 98 -12.05 15.67 -2.52
C THR A 98 -11.11 14.52 -2.88
N PHE A 99 -11.59 13.29 -2.70
CA PHE A 99 -10.81 12.08 -2.97
C PHE A 99 -10.24 12.08 -4.40
N GLY A 100 -8.92 11.83 -4.52
CA GLY A 100 -8.24 11.67 -5.80
C GLY A 100 -8.10 12.95 -6.62
N ARG A 101 -8.32 14.13 -6.02
CA ARG A 101 -8.19 15.43 -6.71
C ARG A 101 -6.97 16.24 -6.25
N THR A 102 -6.59 16.09 -4.98
CA THR A 102 -5.40 16.74 -4.41
C THR A 102 -4.26 15.74 -4.30
N PHE A 103 -3.09 16.12 -4.79
CA PHE A 103 -1.86 15.31 -4.76
C PHE A 103 -0.77 16.07 -4.01
N THR A 104 0.09 15.31 -3.34
CA THR A 104 1.20 15.87 -2.56
C THR A 104 2.29 16.48 -3.44
N ASP A 105 3.36 16.96 -2.80
CA ASP A 105 4.47 17.61 -3.49
C ASP A 105 5.38 16.62 -4.22
N HIS A 106 5.45 15.36 -3.77
CA HIS A 106 6.40 14.37 -4.27
C HIS A 106 5.73 13.08 -4.74
N MET A 107 6.48 12.30 -5.51
CA MET A 107 6.11 10.95 -5.94
C MET A 107 7.31 10.02 -5.88
N LEU A 108 7.07 8.73 -5.63
CA LEU A 108 8.11 7.69 -5.71
C LEU A 108 8.07 7.02 -7.08
N THR A 109 9.22 6.98 -7.75
CA THR A 109 9.45 6.26 -9.01
C THR A 109 10.57 5.24 -8.83
N ILE A 110 10.46 4.09 -9.50
CA ILE A 110 11.50 3.06 -9.51
C ILE A 110 11.49 2.50 -10.94
N PRO A 111 12.52 2.77 -11.76
CA PRO A 111 12.58 2.23 -13.11
C PRO A 111 12.94 0.75 -13.06
N TRP A 112 12.48 0.01 -14.06
CA TRP A 112 12.84 -1.39 -14.27
C TRP A 112 13.08 -1.63 -15.76
N ASN A 113 14.02 -2.52 -16.10
CA ASN A 113 14.14 -3.06 -17.45
C ASN A 113 14.64 -4.50 -17.38
N SER A 114 14.38 -5.29 -18.43
CA SER A 114 14.72 -6.71 -18.51
C SER A 114 16.22 -6.98 -18.34
N THR A 115 17.08 -6.11 -18.87
CA THR A 115 18.54 -6.34 -18.91
C THR A 115 19.25 -6.00 -17.60
N THR A 116 18.82 -4.95 -16.90
CA THR A 116 19.47 -4.42 -15.69
C THR A 116 18.64 -4.63 -14.42
N GLY A 117 17.36 -4.97 -14.56
CA GLY A 117 16.43 -5.18 -13.48
C GLY A 117 15.97 -3.88 -12.83
N TRP A 118 15.72 -3.92 -11.53
CA TRP A 118 15.31 -2.75 -10.77
C TRP A 118 16.44 -1.71 -10.69
N GLY A 119 16.11 -0.46 -11.04
CA GLY A 119 16.98 0.69 -10.90
C GLY A 119 16.90 1.35 -9.52
N ALA A 120 17.57 2.50 -9.38
CA ALA A 120 17.56 3.27 -8.14
C ALA A 120 16.17 3.88 -7.88
N PRO A 121 15.56 3.68 -6.69
CA PRO A 121 14.35 4.38 -6.31
C PRO A 121 14.59 5.88 -6.22
N LYS A 122 13.61 6.68 -6.69
CA LYS A 122 13.66 8.14 -6.62
C LYS A 122 12.40 8.71 -5.99
N ILE A 123 12.54 9.51 -4.95
CA ILE A 123 11.49 10.43 -4.49
C ILE A 123 11.78 11.77 -5.14
N GLN A 124 10.88 12.25 -5.99
CA GLN A 124 11.08 13.46 -6.78
C GLN A 124 9.80 14.32 -6.78
N PRO A 125 9.89 15.60 -7.19
CA PRO A 125 8.71 16.45 -7.31
C PRO A 125 7.63 15.82 -8.19
N TYR A 126 6.37 15.98 -7.79
CA TYR A 126 5.24 15.45 -8.52
C TYR A 126 5.18 16.07 -9.93
N ALA A 127 5.26 15.23 -10.96
CA ALA A 127 5.28 15.65 -12.36
C ALA A 127 4.48 14.68 -13.26
N PRO A 128 4.08 15.09 -14.47
CA PRO A 128 3.53 14.19 -15.49
C PRO A 128 4.50 13.07 -15.85
N LEU A 129 3.95 11.91 -16.21
CA LEU A 129 4.74 10.79 -16.71
C LEU A 129 5.07 11.00 -18.19
N GLN A 130 6.33 10.78 -18.54
CA GLN A 130 6.77 10.72 -19.92
C GLN A 130 6.77 9.26 -20.35
N LEU A 131 5.82 8.89 -21.21
CA LEU A 131 5.65 7.53 -21.70
C LEU A 131 5.75 7.52 -23.22
N ASP A 132 6.32 6.45 -23.77
CA ASP A 132 6.27 6.21 -25.20
C ASP A 132 4.80 5.95 -25.64
N PRO A 133 4.33 6.48 -26.78
CA PRO A 133 2.99 6.19 -27.27
C PRO A 133 2.71 4.70 -27.52
N SER A 134 3.76 3.90 -27.73
CA SER A 134 3.70 2.45 -27.88
C SER A 134 3.77 1.66 -26.57
N ALA A 135 3.91 2.34 -25.42
CA ALA A 135 4.01 1.70 -24.12
C ALA A 135 2.82 0.76 -23.87
N THR A 136 3.12 -0.48 -23.47
CA THR A 136 2.15 -1.58 -23.40
C THR A 136 0.96 -1.26 -22.48
N VAL A 137 1.20 -0.49 -21.41
CA VAL A 137 0.18 0.07 -20.50
C VAL A 137 -0.96 0.80 -21.23
N LEU A 138 -0.68 1.48 -22.34
CA LEU A 138 -1.67 2.25 -23.11
C LEU A 138 -2.51 1.37 -24.05
N HIS A 139 -2.00 0.20 -24.45
CA HIS A 139 -2.62 -0.67 -25.47
C HIS A 139 -3.34 -1.87 -24.87
N TYR A 140 -2.75 -2.50 -23.86
CA TYR A 140 -3.24 -3.76 -23.30
C TYR A 140 -3.60 -3.67 -21.82
N ALA A 141 -3.48 -2.48 -21.23
CA ALA A 141 -3.68 -2.21 -19.82
C ALA A 141 -2.96 -3.17 -18.82
N PRO A 142 -1.72 -3.67 -19.09
CA PRO A 142 -0.94 -4.39 -18.09
C PRO A 142 -0.57 -3.42 -16.98
N THR A 143 -1.42 -3.35 -15.96
CA THR A 143 -1.30 -2.44 -14.82
C THR A 143 -1.92 -3.07 -13.60
N LEU A 144 -1.38 -2.73 -12.44
CA LEU A 144 -2.03 -2.98 -11.17
C LEU A 144 -1.92 -1.72 -10.32
N PHE A 145 -2.76 -1.63 -9.30
CA PHE A 145 -2.66 -0.56 -8.33
C PHE A 145 -2.97 -1.09 -6.94
N GLU A 146 -2.46 -0.39 -5.94
CA GLU A 146 -2.77 -0.64 -4.56
C GLU A 146 -3.37 0.59 -3.88
N GLY A 147 -4.02 0.38 -2.74
CA GLY A 147 -4.63 1.46 -1.97
C GLY A 147 -4.41 1.24 -0.49
N MET A 148 -3.61 2.12 0.13
CA MET A 148 -3.43 2.13 1.58
C MET A 148 -3.53 3.55 2.13
N LYS A 149 -3.61 3.69 3.45
CA LYS A 149 -3.78 4.98 4.11
C LYS A 149 -2.73 5.20 5.18
N ALA A 150 -2.23 6.44 5.23
CA ALA A 150 -1.44 7.00 6.29
C ALA A 150 -2.30 7.93 7.17
N TYR A 151 -2.11 7.80 8.48
CA TYR A 151 -2.80 8.54 9.51
C TYR A 151 -1.79 9.22 10.42
N LYS A 152 -2.10 10.42 10.92
CA LYS A 152 -1.26 11.12 11.91
C LYS A 152 -1.83 10.88 13.30
N SER A 153 -1.04 10.40 14.25
CA SER A 153 -1.51 10.34 15.65
C SER A 153 -1.50 11.72 16.29
N LYS A 154 -2.09 11.79 17.49
CA LYS A 154 -1.99 12.94 18.38
C LYS A 154 -0.54 13.35 18.67
N ASP A 155 0.38 12.37 18.67
CA ASP A 155 1.82 12.57 18.85
C ASP A 155 2.54 13.10 17.60
N GLY A 156 1.81 13.35 16.50
CA GLY A 156 2.36 13.84 15.24
C GLY A 156 3.00 12.76 14.36
N VAL A 157 3.07 11.50 14.83
CA VAL A 157 3.71 10.39 14.12
C VAL A 157 2.77 9.80 13.06
N ALA A 158 3.27 9.70 11.82
CA ALA A 158 2.59 9.05 10.72
C ALA A 158 2.59 7.51 10.87
N ARG A 159 1.42 6.88 10.67
CA ARG A 159 1.26 5.41 10.73
C ARG A 159 0.51 4.91 9.50
N LEU A 160 0.98 3.79 8.95
CA LEU A 160 0.31 3.04 7.91
C LEU A 160 -0.54 1.92 8.52
N PHE A 161 -1.73 1.67 7.99
CA PHE A 161 -2.56 0.57 8.42
C PHE A 161 -2.32 -0.69 7.58
N ARG A 162 -1.75 -1.73 8.21
CA ARG A 162 -1.51 -3.06 7.63
C ARG A 162 -0.86 -3.04 6.23
N PRO A 163 0.26 -2.30 6.04
CA PRO A 163 0.91 -2.22 4.72
C PRO A 163 1.38 -3.59 4.21
N ASP A 164 1.67 -4.53 5.11
CA ASP A 164 2.00 -5.93 4.83
C ASP A 164 0.91 -6.60 3.97
N LYS A 165 -0.37 -6.41 4.30
CA LYS A 165 -1.48 -7.01 3.54
C LYS A 165 -1.70 -6.38 2.17
N ASN A 166 -1.36 -5.10 2.03
CA ASN A 166 -1.34 -4.47 0.72
C ASN A 166 -0.21 -5.04 -0.14
N MET A 167 0.98 -5.27 0.43
CA MET A 167 2.09 -5.87 -0.31
C MET A 167 1.82 -7.31 -0.73
N GLU A 168 1.26 -8.14 0.15
CA GLU A 168 0.85 -9.52 -0.19
C GLU A 168 -0.08 -9.54 -1.41
N ARG A 169 -1.07 -8.65 -1.45
CA ARG A 169 -2.00 -8.52 -2.59
C ARG A 169 -1.32 -7.97 -3.84
N MET A 170 -0.41 -7.02 -3.67
CA MET A 170 0.37 -6.45 -4.77
C MET A 170 1.24 -7.49 -5.46
N THR A 171 2.02 -8.27 -4.69
CA THR A 171 2.88 -9.34 -5.22
C THR A 171 2.05 -10.42 -5.91
N THR A 172 0.91 -10.81 -5.33
CA THR A 172 -0.02 -11.75 -5.98
C THR A 172 -0.52 -11.24 -7.34
N SER A 173 -0.85 -9.94 -7.41
CA SER A 173 -1.32 -9.31 -8.63
C SER A 173 -0.21 -9.15 -9.67
N ALA A 174 1.02 -8.83 -9.22
CA ALA A 174 2.20 -8.71 -10.06
C ALA A 174 2.53 -10.04 -10.73
N ALA A 175 2.55 -11.13 -9.97
CA ALA A 175 2.76 -12.48 -10.50
C ALA A 175 1.70 -12.86 -11.55
N ARG A 176 0.43 -12.49 -11.32
CA ARG A 176 -0.66 -12.76 -12.28
C ARG A 176 -0.52 -11.99 -13.60
N LEU A 177 0.13 -10.82 -13.58
CA LEU A 177 0.41 -10.01 -14.75
C LEU A 177 1.79 -10.25 -15.34
N ALA A 178 2.53 -11.26 -14.84
CA ALA A 178 3.92 -11.51 -15.21
C ALA A 178 4.83 -10.28 -15.06
N PHE A 179 4.57 -9.47 -14.03
CA PHE A 179 5.44 -8.35 -13.67
C PHE A 179 6.70 -8.83 -12.95
N PRO A 180 7.76 -8.00 -12.92
CA PRO A 180 8.97 -8.33 -12.18
C PRO A 180 8.66 -8.50 -10.69
N ASP A 181 9.23 -9.55 -10.10
CA ASP A 181 9.12 -9.80 -8.67
C ASP A 181 9.86 -8.72 -7.86
N PHE A 182 9.40 -8.51 -6.63
CA PHE A 182 10.03 -7.61 -5.67
C PHE A 182 9.67 -7.99 -4.23
N THR A 183 10.54 -7.63 -3.29
CA THR A 183 10.30 -7.80 -1.85
C THR A 183 9.37 -6.71 -1.33
N GLY A 184 8.19 -7.12 -0.83
CA GLY A 184 7.17 -6.19 -0.31
C GLY A 184 7.67 -5.27 0.82
N GLU A 185 8.60 -5.74 1.66
CA GLU A 185 9.19 -4.93 2.74
C GLU A 185 10.07 -3.80 2.21
N HIS A 186 10.81 -4.02 1.12
CA HIS A 186 11.62 -3.00 0.47
C HIS A 186 10.74 -1.88 -0.08
N LEU A 187 9.69 -2.23 -0.82
CA LEU A 187 8.72 -1.24 -1.31
C LEU A 187 8.01 -0.52 -0.17
N THR A 188 7.64 -1.24 0.90
CA THR A 188 7.04 -0.64 2.11
C THR A 188 7.97 0.37 2.77
N THR A 189 9.27 0.10 2.81
CA THR A 189 10.28 1.02 3.35
C THR A 189 10.35 2.30 2.54
N LEU A 190 10.31 2.20 1.21
CA LEU A 190 10.28 3.36 0.32
C LEU A 190 8.97 4.17 0.45
N ILE A 191 7.81 3.50 0.59
CA ILE A 191 6.53 4.16 0.85
C ILE A 191 6.57 4.92 2.17
N LYS A 192 7.13 4.33 3.23
CA LYS A 192 7.32 5.01 4.52
C LYS A 192 8.16 6.27 4.36
N LYS A 193 9.25 6.21 3.59
CA LYS A 193 10.11 7.37 3.29
C LYS A 193 9.37 8.47 2.52
N LEU A 194 8.56 8.11 1.52
CA LEU A 194 7.72 9.09 0.81
C LEU A 194 6.70 9.76 1.75
N VAL A 195 6.03 8.97 2.61
CA VAL A 195 5.07 9.49 3.59
C VAL A 195 5.75 10.37 4.64
N GLU A 196 7.01 10.08 5.00
CA GLU A 196 7.83 10.91 5.88
C GLU A 196 8.13 12.27 5.24
N VAL A 197 8.60 12.28 3.97
CA VAL A 197 8.85 13.50 3.19
C VAL A 197 7.59 14.36 3.07
N ASP A 198 6.45 13.74 2.79
CA ASP A 198 5.16 14.42 2.64
C ASP A 198 4.32 14.43 3.95
N SER A 199 4.93 14.26 5.12
CA SER A 199 4.21 14.12 6.41
C SER A 199 3.33 15.34 6.76
N LYS A 200 3.68 16.53 6.24
CA LYS A 200 2.87 17.75 6.35
C LYS A 200 1.50 17.64 5.66
N TRP A 201 1.40 16.81 4.63
CA TRP A 201 0.17 16.59 3.86
C TRP A 201 -0.82 15.65 4.55
N ILE A 202 -0.42 14.94 5.61
CA ILE A 202 -1.32 14.06 6.35
C ILE A 202 -2.22 14.93 7.23
N PRO A 203 -3.54 15.02 6.95
CA PRO A 203 -4.41 15.88 7.72
C PRO A 203 -4.64 15.28 9.11
N THR A 204 -4.85 16.16 10.10
CA THR A 204 -5.01 15.79 11.51
C THR A 204 -6.46 15.69 11.96
N ASP A 205 -7.40 16.17 11.13
CA ASP A 205 -8.81 16.20 11.50
C ASP A 205 -9.38 14.78 11.61
N PRO A 206 -10.25 14.51 12.61
CA PRO A 206 -10.87 13.21 12.79
C PRO A 206 -11.53 12.72 11.49
N GLY A 207 -11.22 11.49 11.12
CA GLY A 207 -11.75 10.91 9.90
C GLY A 207 -11.10 11.43 8.63
N THR A 208 -9.87 11.94 8.64
CA THR A 208 -9.12 12.25 7.40
C THR A 208 -7.88 11.36 7.26
N SER A 209 -7.39 11.18 6.04
CA SER A 209 -6.24 10.33 5.76
C SER A 209 -5.51 10.72 4.48
N LEU A 210 -4.21 10.42 4.41
CA LEU A 210 -3.43 10.43 3.18
C LEU A 210 -3.47 9.04 2.55
N CYS A 211 -4.01 8.90 1.34
CA CYS A 211 -4.05 7.65 0.61
C CYS A 211 -2.77 7.49 -0.20
N ALA A 212 -2.12 6.34 -0.14
CA ALA A 212 -0.99 5.97 -0.97
C ALA A 212 -1.40 4.94 -2.02
N PHE A 213 -1.07 5.21 -3.28
CA PHE A 213 -1.40 4.41 -4.45
C PHE A 213 -0.14 3.93 -5.16
N PRO A 214 0.40 2.75 -4.81
CA PRO A 214 1.39 2.08 -5.63
C PRO A 214 0.82 1.74 -7.01
N PHE A 215 1.63 1.95 -8.04
CA PHE A 215 1.37 1.72 -9.45
C PHE A 215 2.67 1.23 -10.10
N PRO A 216 2.86 -0.07 -10.32
CA PRO A 216 3.90 -0.57 -11.20
C PRO A 216 3.35 -0.64 -12.63
N HIS A 217 4.20 -0.29 -13.59
CA HIS A 217 3.95 -0.50 -15.01
C HIS A 217 5.17 -1.19 -15.65
N PRO A 218 4.95 -2.06 -16.64
CA PRO A 218 6.03 -2.57 -17.47
C PRO A 218 6.35 -1.52 -18.55
N ASP A 219 7.64 -1.18 -18.67
CA ASP A 219 8.18 -0.42 -19.80
C ASP A 219 8.47 -1.36 -20.98
#